data_AF-A0A956GLT7-F1
#
_entry.id   AF-A0A956GLT7-F1
#
_cell.length_a   1.000
_cell.length_b   1.000
_cell.length_c   1.000
_cell.angle_alpha   90.00
_cell.angle_beta   90.00
_cell.angle_gamma   90.00
#
_symmetry.space_group_name_H-M   'P 1'
#
loop_
_entity.id
_entity.type
_entity.pdbx_description
1 polymer ?
#
loop_
_entity_poly.entity_id
_entity_poly.type
_entity_poly.pdbx_seq_one_letter_code
_entity_poly.pdbx_strand_id
1 'polypeptide(L)'
;PAAKVDPPAAKVDPPAAKVDPPAAKVDPARVEFTLTRSELDAALSDFARIGREVEMTTSSAGVKLVRVAKDSFFYRMGLRDGDLVRKVDGKPIRGLDDAAAIYARLGKAKSFAVELDRGSAHLALRYQITR
;
A
#
# COMPACT_ATOMS: atom_id res chain seq x y z
N PRO A 1 -14.66 -63.53 10.05
CA PRO A 1 -14.51 -62.85 8.75
C PRO A 1 -13.57 -61.64 8.87
N ALA A 2 -12.46 -61.67 8.11
CA ALA A 2 -11.60 -60.57 7.61
C ALA A 2 -11.25 -59.37 8.53
N ALA A 3 -10.02 -58.85 8.62
CA ALA A 3 -8.73 -59.18 8.03
C ALA A 3 -7.64 -58.33 8.75
N LYS A 4 -6.38 -58.76 8.57
CA LYS A 4 -5.09 -58.04 8.65
C LYS A 4 -5.20 -56.50 8.43
N VAL A 5 -4.33 -55.64 8.96
CA VAL A 5 -2.92 -55.39 8.54
C VAL A 5 -2.25 -54.40 9.54
N ASP A 6 -0.94 -54.57 9.78
CA ASP A 6 0.05 -53.73 10.49
C ASP A 6 1.03 -53.11 9.43
N PRO A 7 2.06 -52.25 9.68
CA PRO A 7 2.30 -50.94 10.34
C PRO A 7 2.85 -49.89 9.29
N PRO A 8 3.89 -49.00 9.45
CA PRO A 8 4.46 -48.18 10.55
C PRO A 8 4.63 -46.65 10.23
N ALA A 9 5.14 -45.91 11.23
CA ALA A 9 5.78 -44.59 11.27
C ALA A 9 6.00 -43.71 10.00
N ALA A 10 5.73 -42.40 10.14
CA ALA A 10 6.55 -41.36 9.53
C ALA A 10 6.59 -40.10 10.42
N LYS A 11 7.74 -39.88 11.07
CA LYS A 11 8.14 -38.55 11.57
C LYS A 11 8.35 -37.65 10.36
N VAL A 12 7.68 -36.49 10.31
CA VAL A 12 8.15 -35.34 9.54
C VAL A 12 7.76 -34.05 10.25
N ASP A 13 8.74 -33.40 10.84
CA ASP A 13 8.81 -31.96 11.13
C ASP A 13 10.21 -31.54 10.64
N PRO A 14 10.54 -30.29 10.20
CA PRO A 14 9.79 -29.00 10.20
C PRO A 14 9.98 -28.26 8.82
N PRO A 15 9.94 -26.90 8.61
CA PRO A 15 9.62 -25.76 9.48
C PRO A 15 8.66 -24.66 8.91
N ALA A 16 8.19 -23.80 9.82
CA ALA A 16 7.91 -22.37 9.65
C ALA A 16 7.04 -21.88 8.46
N ALA A 17 5.81 -21.48 8.78
CA ALA A 17 5.35 -20.10 8.60
C ALA A 17 3.98 -19.92 9.29
N LYS A 18 3.96 -19.10 10.35
CA LYS A 18 2.71 -18.48 10.81
C LYS A 18 2.20 -17.59 9.68
N VAL A 19 1.19 -18.04 8.96
CA VAL A 19 0.32 -17.14 8.19
C VAL A 19 -1.09 -17.67 8.37
N ASP A 20 -1.79 -17.09 9.33
CA ASP A 20 -3.25 -17.21 9.45
C ASP A 20 -3.89 -16.57 8.21
N PRO A 21 -4.81 -17.25 7.50
CA PRO A 21 -6.05 -16.59 7.10
C PRO A 21 -7.26 -17.55 7.28
N PRO A 22 -8.54 -17.10 7.24
CA PRO A 22 -9.05 -15.83 6.71
C PRO A 22 -10.19 -15.21 7.57
N ALA A 23 -10.02 -13.98 8.07
CA ALA A 23 -11.15 -13.20 8.56
C ALA A 23 -11.78 -12.40 7.41
N ALA A 24 -12.87 -12.94 6.86
CA ALA A 24 -13.76 -12.24 5.95
C ALA A 24 -14.28 -10.93 6.58
N LYS A 25 -13.76 -9.80 6.10
CA LYS A 25 -14.40 -8.48 6.17
C LYS A 25 -14.13 -7.82 4.83
N VAL A 26 -15.12 -7.90 3.93
CA VAL A 26 -15.26 -7.14 2.67
C VAL A 26 -13.96 -6.45 2.28
N ASP A 27 -13.06 -7.17 1.60
CA ASP A 27 -11.79 -6.59 1.16
C ASP A 27 -12.08 -5.29 0.41
N PRO A 28 -11.75 -4.10 0.95
CA PRO A 28 -11.78 -2.90 0.15
C PRO A 28 -10.77 -3.16 -0.96
N ALA A 29 -11.25 -3.25 -2.21
CA ALA A 29 -10.49 -3.68 -3.39
C ALA A 29 -8.99 -3.46 -3.20
N ARG A 30 -8.29 -4.51 -2.76
CA ARG A 30 -6.88 -4.42 -2.39
C ARG A 30 -6.10 -4.43 -3.69
N VAL A 31 -5.78 -3.25 -4.17
CA VAL A 31 -4.98 -3.10 -5.38
C VAL A 31 -3.52 -3.08 -4.98
N GLU A 32 -2.74 -4.02 -5.53
CA GLU A 32 -1.31 -4.09 -5.32
C GLU A 32 -0.57 -3.47 -6.50
N PHE A 33 0.38 -2.60 -6.21
CA PHE A 33 1.25 -1.96 -7.19
C PHE A 33 2.70 -2.24 -6.85
N THR A 34 3.55 -2.21 -7.86
CA THR A 34 4.99 -2.35 -7.69
C THR A 34 5.67 -1.10 -8.23
N LEU A 35 6.64 -0.59 -7.48
CA LEU A 35 7.46 0.55 -7.85
C LEU A 35 8.90 0.32 -7.40
N THR A 36 9.84 0.93 -8.10
CA THR A 36 11.24 0.96 -7.64
C THR A 36 11.44 2.05 -6.61
N ARG A 37 12.50 1.89 -5.78
CA ARG A 37 12.90 2.94 -4.85
C ARG A 37 13.24 4.25 -5.57
N SER A 38 13.91 4.16 -6.71
CA SER A 38 14.28 5.30 -7.53
C SER A 38 13.07 6.05 -8.09
N GLU A 39 12.01 5.36 -8.49
CA GLU A 39 10.77 6.02 -8.95
C GLU A 39 10.07 6.76 -7.81
N LEU A 40 9.99 6.16 -6.61
CA LEU A 40 9.43 6.84 -5.45
C LEU A 40 10.23 8.10 -5.08
N ASP A 41 11.56 7.97 -5.07
CA ASP A 41 12.47 9.07 -4.76
C ASP A 41 12.34 10.21 -5.78
N ALA A 42 12.36 9.88 -7.07
CA ALA A 42 12.18 10.87 -8.14
C ALA A 42 10.82 11.56 -8.05
N ALA A 43 9.75 10.82 -7.72
CA ALA A 43 8.42 11.37 -7.55
C ALA A 43 8.31 12.31 -6.34
N LEU A 44 9.09 12.10 -5.27
CA LEU A 44 9.04 12.91 -4.04
C LEU A 44 10.08 14.02 -4.00
N SER A 45 11.22 13.85 -4.67
CA SER A 45 12.31 14.82 -4.67
C SER A 45 12.05 16.01 -5.61
N ASP A 46 11.14 15.87 -6.57
CA ASP A 46 10.77 16.94 -7.51
C ASP A 46 9.43 17.59 -7.12
N PHE A 47 9.45 18.35 -6.02
CA PHE A 47 8.27 19.04 -5.50
C PHE A 47 7.60 19.97 -6.52
N ALA A 48 8.39 20.62 -7.37
CA ALA A 48 7.90 21.49 -8.44
C ALA A 48 7.13 20.70 -9.51
N ARG A 49 7.51 19.46 -9.78
CA ARG A 49 6.76 18.54 -10.63
C ARG A 49 5.49 18.03 -9.93
N ILE A 50 5.56 17.65 -8.66
CA ILE A 50 4.39 17.19 -7.89
C ILE A 50 3.29 18.25 -7.94
N GLY A 51 3.58 19.52 -7.64
CA GLY A 51 2.57 20.59 -7.65
C GLY A 51 1.93 20.86 -9.01
N ARG A 52 2.58 20.45 -10.12
CA ARG A 52 2.04 20.57 -11.49
C ARG A 52 1.26 19.33 -11.92
N GLU A 53 1.72 18.16 -11.52
CA GLU A 53 1.11 16.87 -11.86
C GLU A 53 -0.04 16.49 -10.92
N VAL A 54 0.01 16.95 -9.68
CA VAL A 54 -0.93 16.64 -8.62
C VAL A 54 -1.37 17.93 -7.93
N GLU A 55 -2.63 18.28 -8.14
CA GLU A 55 -3.28 19.30 -7.35
C GLU A 55 -3.84 18.64 -6.10
N MET A 56 -3.37 19.07 -4.93
CA MET A 56 -3.78 18.52 -3.64
C MET A 56 -4.18 19.64 -2.69
N THR A 57 -5.14 19.34 -1.82
CA THR A 57 -5.56 20.21 -0.73
C THR A 57 -5.45 19.43 0.57
N THR A 58 -4.89 20.05 1.59
CA THR A 58 -4.76 19.45 2.92
C THR A 58 -5.99 19.76 3.77
N SER A 59 -6.41 18.80 4.57
CA SER A 59 -7.53 18.92 5.50
C SER A 59 -7.22 18.21 6.81
N SER A 60 -8.01 18.46 7.85
CA SER A 60 -7.91 17.76 9.13
C SER A 60 -8.07 16.24 8.99
N ALA A 61 -8.82 15.79 7.97
CA ALA A 61 -9.05 14.38 7.65
C ALA A 61 -7.93 13.71 6.85
N GLY A 62 -7.08 14.47 6.16
CA GLY A 62 -6.04 13.92 5.29
C GLY A 62 -5.66 14.83 4.12
N VAL A 63 -5.00 14.26 3.11
CA VAL A 63 -4.63 14.93 1.86
C VAL A 63 -5.61 14.57 0.77
N LYS A 64 -6.39 15.54 0.29
CA LYS A 64 -7.31 15.36 -0.84
C LYS A 64 -6.59 15.67 -2.15
N LEU A 65 -6.57 14.70 -3.05
CA LEU A 65 -6.11 14.82 -4.42
C LEU A 65 -7.25 15.43 -5.24
N VAL A 66 -7.15 16.72 -5.54
CA VAL A 66 -8.13 17.45 -6.36
C VAL A 66 -7.98 17.02 -7.82
N ARG A 67 -6.73 16.94 -8.29
CA ARG A 67 -6.42 16.53 -9.65
C ARG A 67 -5.16 15.69 -9.66
N VAL A 68 -5.15 14.62 -10.44
CA VAL A 68 -3.97 13.80 -10.71
C VAL A 68 -3.80 13.70 -12.21
N ALA A 69 -2.65 14.14 -12.74
CA ALA A 69 -2.35 14.08 -14.16
C ALA A 69 -2.24 12.62 -14.61
N LYS A 70 -2.87 12.27 -15.73
CA LYS A 70 -2.97 10.88 -16.21
C LYS A 70 -1.62 10.25 -16.53
N ASP A 71 -0.66 11.06 -16.96
CA ASP A 71 0.71 10.66 -17.28
C ASP A 71 1.66 10.71 -16.07
N SER A 72 1.15 11.09 -14.89
CA SER A 72 1.96 11.18 -13.66
C SER A 72 2.24 9.81 -13.06
N PHE A 73 3.32 9.76 -12.29
CA PHE A 73 3.65 8.59 -11.46
C PHE A 73 2.48 8.20 -10.56
N PHE A 74 1.87 9.17 -9.87
CA PHE A 74 0.75 8.95 -8.94
C PHE A 74 -0.46 8.28 -9.62
N TYR A 75 -0.78 8.68 -10.85
CA TYR A 75 -1.87 8.05 -11.61
C TYR A 75 -1.55 6.60 -11.99
N ARG A 76 -0.30 6.31 -12.38
CA ARG A 76 0.15 4.94 -12.65
C ARG A 76 0.14 4.07 -11.39
N MET A 77 0.41 4.68 -10.24
CA MET A 77 0.30 4.06 -8.92
C MET A 77 -1.15 3.89 -8.43
N GLY A 78 -2.14 4.22 -9.26
CA GLY A 78 -3.55 3.97 -8.97
C GLY A 78 -4.27 5.07 -8.20
N LEU A 79 -3.58 6.17 -7.87
CA LEU A 79 -4.24 7.37 -7.37
C LEU A 79 -5.05 8.03 -8.49
N ARG A 80 -6.14 8.66 -8.11
CA ARG A 80 -7.11 9.30 -8.99
C ARG A 80 -7.52 10.65 -8.43
N ASP A 81 -8.10 11.46 -9.29
CA ASP A 81 -8.82 12.65 -8.87
C ASP A 81 -9.93 12.29 -7.88
N GLY A 82 -10.10 13.16 -6.87
CA GLY A 82 -11.06 12.98 -5.79
C GLY A 82 -10.60 12.11 -4.63
N ASP A 83 -9.43 11.44 -4.72
CA ASP A 83 -8.93 10.58 -3.65
C ASP A 83 -8.57 11.37 -2.39
N LEU A 84 -9.10 10.98 -1.24
CA LEU A 84 -8.72 11.51 0.06
C LEU A 84 -7.78 10.53 0.77
N VAL A 85 -6.49 10.78 0.71
CA VAL A 85 -5.48 9.99 1.41
C VAL A 85 -5.53 10.31 2.89
N ARG A 86 -5.90 9.31 3.70
CA ARG A 86 -6.05 9.46 5.15
C ARG A 86 -4.79 9.02 5.88
N LYS A 87 -4.24 7.88 5.47
CA LYS A 87 -3.09 7.28 6.13
C LYS A 87 -2.14 6.64 5.13
N VAL A 88 -0.86 6.64 5.48
CA VAL A 88 0.17 5.87 4.80
C VAL A 88 0.92 5.08 5.86
N ASP A 89 0.98 3.77 5.67
CA ASP A 89 1.62 2.81 6.59
C ASP A 89 1.03 2.91 8.01
N GLY A 90 -0.30 3.07 8.11
CA GLY A 90 -1.03 3.24 9.36
C GLY A 90 -0.87 4.62 10.02
N LYS A 91 -0.07 5.53 9.44
CA LYS A 91 0.15 6.89 9.97
C LYS A 91 -0.69 7.91 9.24
N PRO A 92 -1.37 8.83 9.96
CA PRO A 92 -2.10 9.90 9.33
C PRO A 92 -1.16 10.78 8.49
N ILE A 93 -1.63 11.18 7.31
CA ILE A 93 -0.90 12.08 6.43
C ILE A 93 -1.72 13.35 6.24
N ARG A 94 -1.16 14.51 6.58
CA ARG A 94 -1.84 15.81 6.45
C ARG A 94 -1.17 16.73 5.44
N GLY A 95 -0.06 16.31 4.86
CA GLY A 95 0.63 17.07 3.84
C GLY A 95 1.96 16.43 3.45
N LEU A 96 2.79 17.22 2.80
CA LEU A 96 4.08 16.80 2.27
C LEU A 96 5.09 16.49 3.37
N ASP A 97 5.11 17.25 4.47
CA ASP A 97 5.98 17.00 5.61
C ASP A 97 5.75 15.61 6.23
N ASP A 98 4.49 15.23 6.44
CA ASP A 98 4.13 13.89 6.90
C ASP A 98 4.56 12.82 5.88
N ALA A 99 4.35 13.09 4.59
CA ALA A 99 4.77 12.20 3.51
C ALA A 99 6.29 11.96 3.54
N ALA A 100 7.08 13.02 3.72
CA ALA A 100 8.53 12.95 3.82
C ALA A 100 8.98 12.18 5.06
N ALA A 101 8.34 12.40 6.22
CA ALA A 101 8.62 11.67 7.44
C ALA A 101 8.30 10.17 7.31
N ILE A 102 7.22 9.82 6.62
CA ILE A 102 6.86 8.44 6.32
C ILE A 102 7.87 7.84 5.34
N TYR A 103 8.23 8.55 4.27
CA TYR A 103 9.22 8.14 3.28
C TYR A 103 10.59 7.82 3.89
N ALA A 104 11.07 8.67 4.79
CA ALA A 104 12.33 8.46 5.51
C ALA A 104 12.32 7.14 6.29
N ARG A 105 11.16 6.75 6.82
CA ARG A 105 10.97 5.49 7.56
C ARG A 105 10.80 4.30 6.63
N LEU A 106 10.14 4.51 5.49
CA LEU A 106 9.99 3.52 4.42
C LEU A 106 11.31 3.23 3.69
N GLY A 107 12.38 3.99 3.93
CA GLY A 107 13.70 3.73 3.33
C GLY A 107 14.26 2.33 3.57
N LYS A 108 13.80 1.63 4.61
CA LYS A 108 14.13 0.22 4.89
C LYS A 108 12.97 -0.74 4.63
N ALA A 109 11.78 -0.23 4.32
CA ALA A 109 10.59 -1.04 4.10
C ALA A 109 10.59 -1.60 2.68
N LYS A 110 10.12 -2.84 2.53
CA LYS A 110 9.91 -3.49 1.23
C LYS A 110 8.52 -3.20 0.65
N SER A 111 7.61 -2.67 1.46
CA SER A 111 6.26 -2.36 1.04
C SER A 111 5.61 -1.35 1.99
N PHE A 112 4.59 -0.65 1.52
CA PHE A 112 3.75 0.22 2.33
C PHE A 112 2.30 0.15 1.85
N ALA A 113 1.37 0.53 2.70
CA ALA A 113 -0.05 0.65 2.35
C ALA A 113 -0.49 2.11 2.42
N VAL A 114 -1.35 2.52 1.50
CA VAL A 114 -2.01 3.83 1.49
C VAL A 114 -3.50 3.60 1.65
N GLU A 115 -4.05 4.12 2.74
CA GLU A 115 -5.47 4.13 3.00
C GLU A 115 -6.04 5.46 2.52
N LEU A 116 -6.98 5.37 1.59
CA LEU A 116 -7.64 6.51 1.00
C LEU A 116 -9.14 6.28 0.86
N ASP A 117 -9.88 7.37 0.69
CA ASP A 117 -11.29 7.34 0.39
C ASP A 117 -11.52 7.86 -1.04
N ARG A 118 -12.19 7.06 -1.87
CA ARG A 118 -12.56 7.40 -3.24
C ARG A 118 -14.08 7.47 -3.34
N GLY A 119 -14.61 8.69 -3.27
CA GLY A 119 -16.04 8.93 -3.27
C GLY A 119 -16.71 8.44 -1.99
N SER A 120 -17.25 7.21 -1.99
CA SER A 120 -17.83 6.56 -0.81
C SER A 120 -17.16 5.24 -0.46
N ALA A 121 -16.11 4.87 -1.21
CA ALA A 121 -15.37 3.62 -1.01
C ALA A 121 -14.05 3.90 -0.29
N HIS A 122 -13.85 3.26 0.85
CA HIS A 122 -12.55 3.17 1.49
C HIS A 122 -11.69 2.17 0.73
N LEU A 123 -10.50 2.58 0.29
CA LEU A 123 -9.55 1.76 -0.46
C LEU A 123 -8.22 1.69 0.29
N ALA A 124 -7.59 0.52 0.22
CA ALA A 124 -6.24 0.31 0.72
C ALA A 124 -5.34 -0.12 -0.45
N LEU A 125 -4.57 0.83 -0.99
CA LEU A 125 -3.61 0.56 -2.05
C LEU A 125 -2.31 0.06 -1.42
N ARG A 126 -1.83 -1.12 -1.82
CA ARG A 126 -0.57 -1.66 -1.31
C ARG A 126 0.51 -1.52 -2.36
N TYR A 127 1.68 -1.11 -1.92
CA TYR A 127 2.81 -0.78 -2.77
C TYR A 127 4.01 -1.63 -2.37
N GLN A 128 4.57 -2.36 -3.31
CA GLN A 128 5.82 -3.09 -3.14
C GLN A 128 6.97 -2.23 -3.66
N ILE A 129 7.96 -2.00 -2.81
CA ILE A 129 9.18 -1.27 -3.13
C ILE A 129 10.23 -2.29 -3.55
N THR A 130 10.56 -2.30 -4.84
CA THR A 130 11.65 -3.09 -5.39
C THR A 130 12.94 -2.29 -5.40
N ARG A 131 14.06 -3.03 -5.43
CA ARG A 131 15.40 -2.45 -5.52
C ARG A 131 15.70 -1.94 -6.92
#